data_AF-A0A6A3KIC1-F1
#
_entry.id   AF-A0A6A3KIC1-F1
#
_cell.length_a   1.000
_cell.length_b   1.000
_cell.length_c   1.000
_cell.angle_alpha   90.00
_cell.angle_beta   90.00
_cell.angle_gamma   90.00
#
_symmetry.space_group_name_H-M   'P 1'
#
loop_
_entity.id
_entity.type
_entity.pdbx_description
1 polymer ?
#
loop_
_entity_poly.entity_id
_entity_poly.type
_entity_poly.pdbx_seq_one_letter_code
_entity_poly.pdbx_strand_id
1 'polypeptide(L)' 'MKAAFTEKQLEEAIDRVLAGEKLTAVADSSPASLSTLKRKVAVRIKGHSIKRQRPGPEGP' A
#
# COMPACT_ATOMS: atom_id res chain seq x y z
N MET A 1 -17.08 6.64 17.25
CA MET A 1 -15.65 6.45 17.57
C MET A 1 -14.93 6.00 16.30
N LYS A 2 -14.00 6.81 15.75
CA LYS A 2 -13.11 6.33 14.68
C LYS A 2 -12.10 5.40 15.33
N ALA A 3 -12.26 4.09 15.17
CA ALA A 3 -11.26 3.13 15.62
C ALA A 3 -9.92 3.54 15.01
N ALA A 4 -8.99 3.98 15.87
CA ALA A 4 -7.63 4.24 15.46
C ALA A 4 -6.99 2.88 15.18
N PHE A 5 -7.14 2.39 13.94
CA PHE A 5 -6.35 1.27 13.46
C PHE A 5 -4.88 1.66 13.63
N THR A 6 -4.11 0.77 14.26
CA THR A 6 -2.70 1.05 14.53
C THR A 6 -1.93 1.03 13.21
N GLU A 7 -0.86 1.83 13.12
CA GLU A 7 -0.01 1.84 11.92
C GLU A 7 0.51 0.44 11.58
N LYS A 8 0.75 -0.38 12.59
CA LYS A 8 1.15 -1.79 12.44
C LYS A 8 0.09 -2.65 11.74
N GLN A 9 -1.19 -2.51 12.11
CA GLN A 9 -2.29 -3.23 11.45
C GLN A 9 -2.46 -2.80 9.99
N LEU A 10 -2.20 -1.52 9.71
CA LEU A 10 -2.25 -1.00 8.36
C LEU A 10 -1.09 -1.53 7.51
N GLU A 11 0.12 -1.62 8.07
CA GLU A 11 1.28 -2.20 7.39
C GLU A 11 1.08 -3.68 7.08
N GLU A 12 0.65 -4.49 8.06
CA GLU A 12 0.34 -5.91 7.82
C GLU A 12 -0.72 -6.11 6.74
N ALA A 13 -1.76 -5.27 6.71
CA ALA A 13 -2.79 -5.31 5.69
C ALA A 13 -2.23 -4.94 4.30
N ILE A 14 -1.35 -3.93 4.22
CA ILE A 14 -0.68 -3.57 2.97
C ILE A 14 0.21 -4.71 2.48
N ASP A 15 1.00 -5.34 3.35
CA ASP A 15 1.89 -6.44 2.97
C ASP A 15 1.12 -7.66 2.47
N ARG A 16 -0.03 -8.00 3.07
CA ARG A 16 -0.92 -9.05 2.56
C ARG A 16 -1.45 -8.75 1.15
N VAL A 17 -1.86 -7.50 0.89
CA VAL A 17 -2.29 -7.07 -0.44
C VAL A 17 -1.12 -7.14 -1.44
N LEU A 18 0.08 -6.74 -1.03
CA LEU A 18 1.28 -6.83 -1.86
C LEU A 18 1.71 -8.28 -2.12
N ALA A 19 1.43 -9.20 -1.19
CA ALA A 19 1.63 -10.64 -1.37
C ALA A 19 0.63 -11.29 -2.34
N GLY A 20 -0.40 -10.56 -2.79
CA GLY A 20 -1.39 -11.01 -3.78
C GLY A 20 -2.78 -11.29 -3.22
N GLU A 21 -3.04 -11.00 -1.93
CA GLU A 21 -4.41 -11.09 -1.40
C GLU A 21 -5.32 -10.00 -1.98
N LYS A 22 -6.61 -10.33 -2.11
CA LYS A 22 -7.62 -9.38 -2.59
C LYS A 22 -7.84 -8.28 -1.55
N LEU A 23 -7.79 -7.03 -1.99
CA LEU A 23 -8.05 -5.82 -1.19
C LEU A 23 -9.35 -5.91 -0.37
N THR A 24 -10.39 -6.53 -0.92
CA THR A 24 -11.68 -6.71 -0.23
C THR A 24 -11.56 -7.66 0.96
N ALA A 25 -10.93 -8.82 0.77
CA ALA A 25 -10.72 -9.80 1.84
C ALA A 25 -9.86 -9.23 2.97
N VAL A 26 -8.83 -8.46 2.63
CA VAL A 26 -7.99 -7.78 3.62
C VAL A 26 -8.76 -6.69 4.36
N ALA A 27 -9.58 -5.89 3.65
CA ALA A 27 -10.40 -4.86 4.25
C ALA A 27 -11.53 -5.44 5.13
N ASP A 28 -12.10 -6.59 4.80
CA ASP A 28 -13.09 -7.28 5.63
C ASP A 28 -12.46 -7.82 6.94
N SER A 29 -11.20 -8.25 6.87
CA SER A 29 -10.45 -8.77 8.02
C SER A 29 -9.76 -7.69 8.88
N SER A 30 -9.81 -6.42 8.46
CA SER A 30 -9.03 -5.34 9.06
C SER A 30 -9.92 -4.15 9.45
N PRO A 31 -9.62 -3.44 10.55
CA PRO A 31 -10.33 -2.20 10.90
C PRO A 31 -10.04 -1.04 9.92
N ALA A 32 -9.13 -1.23 8.97
CA ALA A 32 -8.78 -0.23 7.97
C ALA A 32 -9.79 -0.21 6.81
N SER A 33 -10.33 0.98 6.50
CA SER A 33 -11.22 1.14 5.35
C SER A 33 -10.52 0.82 4.02
N LEU A 34 -11.26 0.18 3.10
CA LEU A 34 -10.78 -0.17 1.76
C LEU A 34 -10.18 1.02 1.00
N SER A 35 -10.76 2.21 1.13
CA SER A 35 -10.25 3.45 0.53
C SER A 35 -8.85 3.83 1.06
N THR A 36 -8.62 3.66 2.36
CA THR A 36 -7.32 3.93 3.01
C THR A 36 -6.27 2.93 2.55
N LEU A 37 -6.62 1.64 2.51
CA LEU A 37 -5.79 0.56 2.00
C LEU A 37 -5.40 0.80 0.54
N LYS A 38 -6.37 1.09 -0.33
CA LYS A 38 -6.14 1.39 -1.75
C LYS A 38 -5.17 2.57 -1.92
N ARG A 39 -5.35 3.65 -1.16
CA ARG A 39 -4.47 4.83 -1.23
C ARG A 39 -3.05 4.49 -0.77
N LYS A 40 -2.89 3.78 0.36
CA LYS A 40 -1.58 3.43 0.92
C LYS A 40 -0.83 2.42 0.04
N VAL A 41 -1.51 1.39 -0.46
CA VAL A 41 -0.94 0.42 -1.41
C VAL A 41 -0.49 1.15 -2.68
N ALA A 42 -1.32 2.03 -3.26
CA ALA A 42 -0.94 2.82 -4.43
C ALA A 42 0.28 3.72 -4.16
N VAL A 43 0.36 4.37 -2.99
CA VAL A 43 1.54 5.15 -2.59
C VAL A 43 2.78 4.27 -2.44
N ARG A 44 2.65 3.06 -1.88
CA ARG A 44 3.77 2.11 -1.71
C ARG A 44 4.27 1.60 -3.05
N ILE A 45 3.37 1.21 -3.95
CA ILE A 45 3.68 0.79 -5.33
C ILE A 45 4.32 1.95 -6.09
N LYS A 46 3.75 3.15 -6.03
CA LYS A 46 4.30 4.35 -6.69
C LYS A 46 5.68 4.72 -6.14
N GLY A 47 5.90 4.61 -4.83
CA GLY A 47 7.21 4.78 -4.20
C GLY A 47 8.22 3.71 -4.62
N HIS A 48 7.76 2.48 -4.89
CA HIS A 48 8.57 1.42 -5.47
C HIS A 48 8.89 1.67 -6.96
N SER A 49 7.94 2.21 -7.73
CA SER A 49 8.14 2.58 -9.13
C SER A 49 9.08 3.77 -9.30
N ILE A 50 9.05 4.77 -8.41
CA ILE A 50 9.97 5.93 -8.49
C ILE A 50 11.43 5.51 -8.27
N LYS A 51 11.70 4.47 -7.48
CA LYS A 51 13.07 3.91 -7.37
C LYS A 51 13.54 3.19 -8.64
N ARG A 52 12.66 2.84 -9.59
CA ARG A 52 13.01 2.13 -10.83
C ARG A 52 13.03 3.01 -12.09
N GLN A 53 12.77 4.30 -11.98
CA GLN A 53 12.93 5.25 -13.09
C GLN A 53 13.64 6.53 -12.64
N ARG A 54 14.96 6.43 -12.47
CA ARG A 54 15.82 7.40 -13.14
C ARG A 54 16.48 6.64 -14.28
N PRO A 55 16.02 6.77 -15.54
CA PRO A 55 17.00 6.72 -16.61
C PRO A 55 18.00 7.83 -16.26
N GLY A 56 19.27 7.48 -16.10
CA GLY A 56 20.29 8.52 -16.05
C GLY A 56 20.16 9.39 -17.31
N PRO A 57 20.58 10.65 -17.28
CA PRO A 57 20.84 11.32 -18.55
C PRO A 57 21.92 10.50 -19.27
N GLU A 58 21.50 9.69 -20.25
CA GLU A 58 22.38 9.27 -21.33
C GLU A 58 22.85 10.56 -22.02
N GLY A 59 24.16 10.65 -22.23
CA GLY A 59 24.87 11.83 -22.72
C GLY A 59 24.35 12.39 -24.05
N PRO A 60 24.88 13.55 -24.47
CA PRO A 60 26.30 13.73 -24.76
C PRO A 60 27.02 14.81 -23.94
#